data_AF-A0A963UWR8-F1
#
_entry.id   AF-A0A963UWR8-F1
#
_cell.length_a   1.000
_cell.length_b   1.000
_cell.length_c   1.000
_cell.angle_alpha   90.00
_cell.angle_beta   90.00
_cell.angle_gamma   90.00
#
_symmetry.space_group_name_H-M   'P 1'
#
loop_
_entity.id
_entity.type
_entity.pdbx_description
1 polymer ?
#
loop_
_entity_poly.entity_id
_entity_poly.type
_entity_poly.pdbx_seq_one_letter_code
_entity_poly.pdbx_strand_id
1 'polypeptide(L)'
;IPHGIDGLSPEKGLIVTLEDSVYQETPGGRLSTDIDDWSVEKIKRMGGDAVKVLAWYRPDADPAVCTAQQDYVKRIGEACSRYDIPFLFELLVYPLAADAHQTKDYVEMKAKRADHVLGSVSEFAKADYGVDVFKLESPVNAAEADGSKGVQALFDELGRLAGRPWVMLSAGAGKAEFRNVLAHAFRAGASGFLAGRAIWLDAFHHYPDWDRIRTELAGASASYMTEISALADAEAADWRRHPVYGHRGAAFAPADASFRHAYATMGG
;
A
#
# COMPACT_ATOMS: atom_id res chain seq x y z
N ILE A 1 -12.07 -11.37 -8.60
CA ILE A 1 -12.88 -11.52 -7.38
C ILE A 1 -13.94 -12.62 -7.50
N PRO A 2 -14.86 -12.60 -8.50
CA PRO A 2 -16.00 -13.54 -8.50
C PRO A 2 -15.61 -15.03 -8.49
N HIS A 3 -14.50 -15.39 -9.10
CA HIS A 3 -14.04 -16.79 -9.18
C HIS A 3 -13.37 -17.30 -7.91
N GLY A 4 -12.95 -16.40 -7.02
CA GLY A 4 -12.18 -16.74 -5.82
C GLY A 4 -12.91 -16.47 -4.51
N ILE A 5 -14.08 -15.83 -4.55
CA ILE A 5 -14.76 -15.34 -3.34
C ILE A 5 -15.13 -16.49 -2.38
N ASP A 6 -15.55 -17.64 -2.92
CA ASP A 6 -15.90 -18.82 -2.14
C ASP A 6 -14.66 -19.55 -1.55
N GLY A 7 -13.46 -19.20 -2.01
CA GLY A 7 -12.19 -19.73 -1.51
C GLY A 7 -11.51 -18.85 -0.46
N LEU A 8 -12.05 -17.65 -0.18
CA LEU A 8 -11.49 -16.75 0.82
C LEU A 8 -11.94 -17.16 2.22
N SER A 9 -11.04 -17.03 3.21
CA SER A 9 -11.40 -17.28 4.61
C SER A 9 -12.31 -16.16 5.12
N PRO A 10 -13.46 -16.47 5.75
CA PRO A 10 -14.35 -15.47 6.35
C PRO A 10 -13.75 -14.80 7.60
N GLU A 11 -12.63 -15.30 8.12
CA GLU A 11 -11.91 -14.72 9.27
C GLU A 11 -10.87 -13.67 8.87
N LYS A 12 -10.68 -13.44 7.56
CA LYS A 12 -9.68 -12.50 7.02
C LYS A 12 -10.40 -11.35 6.33
N GLY A 13 -9.93 -10.13 6.57
CA GLY A 13 -10.43 -8.96 5.87
C GLY A 13 -10.08 -8.97 4.38
N LEU A 14 -10.93 -8.36 3.56
CA LEU A 14 -10.84 -8.26 2.12
C LEU A 14 -10.58 -6.83 1.67
N ILE A 15 -9.33 -6.55 1.27
CA ILE A 15 -8.94 -5.30 0.64
C ILE A 15 -9.10 -5.44 -0.87
N VAL A 16 -9.84 -4.54 -1.51
CA VAL A 16 -10.19 -4.65 -2.92
C VAL A 16 -9.61 -3.49 -3.72
N THR A 17 -8.91 -3.83 -4.79
CA THR A 17 -8.35 -2.87 -5.74
C THR A 17 -9.46 -2.14 -6.50
N LEU A 18 -9.30 -0.84 -6.72
CA LEU A 18 -10.17 -0.01 -7.55
C LEU A 18 -9.50 0.36 -8.88
N GLU A 19 -8.19 0.59 -8.86
CA GLU A 19 -7.44 1.01 -10.02
C GLU A 19 -7.29 -0.12 -11.04
N ASP A 20 -7.27 0.25 -12.32
CA ASP A 20 -6.86 -0.66 -13.37
C ASP A 20 -5.34 -0.87 -13.32
N SER A 21 -4.93 -2.13 -13.50
CA SER A 21 -3.53 -2.49 -13.70
C SER A 21 -2.94 -1.86 -14.96
N VAL A 22 -3.80 -1.56 -15.94
CA VAL A 22 -3.45 -0.81 -17.16
C VAL A 22 -3.47 0.67 -16.83
N TYR A 23 -2.35 1.33 -17.13
CA TYR A 23 -2.20 2.77 -16.98
C TYR A 23 -1.87 3.40 -18.34
N GLN A 24 -2.18 4.68 -18.49
CA GLN A 24 -1.77 5.44 -19.67
C GLN A 24 -0.37 5.99 -19.47
N GLU A 25 0.56 5.60 -20.34
CA GLU A 25 1.91 6.18 -20.41
C GLU A 25 1.90 7.39 -21.37
N THR A 26 2.39 8.53 -20.91
CA THR A 26 2.55 9.76 -21.70
C THR A 26 4.01 10.21 -21.66
N PRO A 27 4.46 11.12 -22.55
CA PRO A 27 5.80 11.70 -22.44
C PRO A 27 6.08 12.40 -21.10
N GLY A 28 5.03 12.93 -20.46
CA GLY A 28 5.13 13.65 -19.18
C GLY A 28 4.98 12.77 -17.93
N GLY A 29 4.61 11.50 -18.08
CA GLY A 29 4.40 10.55 -16.98
C GLY A 29 3.19 9.64 -17.17
N ARG A 30 2.81 8.95 -16.08
CA ARG A 30 1.73 7.94 -16.05
C ARG A 30 0.45 8.49 -15.44
N LEU A 31 -0.68 8.12 -16.03
CA LEU A 31 -2.02 8.42 -15.53
C LEU A 31 -2.70 7.12 -15.11
N SER A 32 -3.23 7.11 -13.89
CA SER A 32 -4.02 5.99 -13.34
C SER A 32 -5.51 6.18 -13.67
N THR A 33 -6.22 5.08 -13.82
CA THR A 33 -7.69 5.05 -14.00
C THR A 33 -8.30 3.95 -13.15
N ASP A 34 -9.61 4.05 -12.90
CA ASP A 34 -10.36 2.97 -12.27
C ASP A 34 -10.63 1.85 -13.29
N ILE A 35 -10.85 0.63 -12.81
CA ILE A 35 -11.38 -0.46 -13.64
C ILE A 35 -12.77 -0.04 -14.17
N ASP A 36 -13.03 -0.28 -15.45
CA ASP A 36 -14.31 0.02 -16.09
C ASP A 36 -15.49 -0.56 -15.29
N ASP A 37 -16.53 0.25 -15.09
CA ASP A 37 -17.71 -0.08 -14.32
C ASP A 37 -17.42 -0.54 -12.87
N TRP A 38 -16.27 -0.19 -12.30
CA TRP A 38 -15.92 -0.47 -10.91
C TRP A 38 -15.89 0.81 -10.07
N SER A 39 -16.34 0.73 -8.82
CA SER A 39 -16.44 1.91 -7.96
C SER A 39 -16.29 1.56 -6.48
N VAL A 40 -15.95 2.57 -5.68
CA VAL A 40 -15.93 2.48 -4.21
C VAL A 40 -17.26 1.92 -3.67
N GLU A 41 -18.39 2.38 -4.21
CA GLU A 41 -19.72 1.87 -3.83
C GLU A 41 -19.82 0.37 -4.09
N LYS A 42 -19.42 -0.09 -5.29
CA LYS A 42 -19.49 -1.51 -5.65
C LYS A 42 -18.56 -2.35 -4.77
N ILE A 43 -17.35 -1.86 -4.46
CA ILE A 43 -16.42 -2.50 -3.50
C ILE A 43 -17.09 -2.68 -2.13
N LYS A 44 -17.67 -1.61 -1.57
CA LYS A 44 -18.37 -1.69 -0.28
C LYS A 44 -19.53 -2.68 -0.34
N ARG A 45 -20.37 -2.60 -1.38
CA ARG A 45 -21.56 -3.44 -1.55
C ARG A 45 -21.24 -4.92 -1.72
N MET A 46 -20.10 -5.25 -2.33
CA MET A 46 -19.68 -6.65 -2.48
C MET A 46 -19.03 -7.24 -1.22
N GLY A 47 -18.87 -6.45 -0.15
CA GLY A 47 -18.28 -6.88 1.12
C GLY A 47 -16.79 -6.62 1.28
N GLY A 48 -16.22 -5.67 0.52
CA GLY A 48 -14.85 -5.21 0.77
C GLY A 48 -14.71 -4.46 2.09
N ASP A 49 -13.65 -4.75 2.84
CA ASP A 49 -13.31 -4.09 4.10
C ASP A 49 -12.50 -2.81 3.91
N ALA A 50 -11.84 -2.65 2.76
CA ALA A 50 -11.14 -1.43 2.37
C ALA A 50 -11.04 -1.32 0.85
N VAL A 51 -10.97 -0.08 0.36
CA VAL A 51 -10.60 0.23 -1.01
C VAL A 51 -9.10 0.41 -1.08
N LYS A 52 -8.47 -0.25 -2.04
CA LYS A 52 -7.07 -0.03 -2.39
C LYS A 52 -6.96 0.66 -3.74
N VAL A 53 -6.08 1.65 -3.84
CA VAL A 53 -5.71 2.29 -5.12
C VAL A 53 -4.21 2.43 -5.19
N LEU A 54 -3.65 2.24 -6.39
CA LEU A 54 -2.27 2.60 -6.70
C LEU A 54 -2.23 3.82 -7.61
N ALA A 55 -1.44 4.81 -7.24
CA ALA A 55 -1.09 5.91 -8.13
C ALA A 55 0.40 5.89 -8.47
N TRP A 56 0.69 6.06 -9.76
CA TRP A 56 2.02 6.34 -10.25
C TRP A 56 2.30 7.83 -10.07
N TYR A 57 3.24 8.18 -9.19
CA TYR A 57 3.53 9.58 -8.92
C TYR A 57 5.01 9.86 -8.75
N ARG A 58 5.42 10.99 -9.32
CA ARG A 58 6.78 11.53 -9.33
C ARG A 58 6.63 13.04 -9.13
N PRO A 59 7.20 13.65 -8.07
CA PRO A 59 7.05 15.09 -7.83
C PRO A 59 7.62 15.97 -8.95
N ASP A 60 8.54 15.44 -9.75
CA ASP A 60 9.22 16.07 -10.88
C ASP A 60 8.64 15.69 -12.25
N ALA A 61 7.51 14.98 -12.30
CA ALA A 61 6.80 14.72 -13.54
C ALA A 61 6.14 15.99 -14.10
N ASP A 62 5.57 15.90 -15.31
CA ASP A 62 4.85 17.02 -15.92
C ASP A 62 3.76 17.54 -14.96
N PRO A 63 3.69 18.86 -14.69
CA PRO A 63 2.71 19.44 -13.77
C PRO A 63 1.24 19.05 -14.08
N ALA A 64 0.90 18.87 -15.35
CA ALA A 64 -0.44 18.43 -15.74
C ALA A 64 -0.70 16.97 -15.35
N VAL A 65 0.30 16.10 -15.46
CA VAL A 65 0.23 14.70 -15.00
C VAL A 65 0.15 14.65 -13.47
N CYS A 66 0.96 15.43 -12.77
CA CYS A 66 0.89 15.54 -11.30
C CYS A 66 -0.51 15.98 -10.85
N THR A 67 -1.06 17.04 -11.46
CA THR A 67 -2.41 17.54 -11.15
C THR A 67 -3.47 16.47 -11.39
N ALA A 68 -3.40 15.77 -12.53
CA ALA A 68 -4.37 14.72 -12.85
C ALA A 68 -4.34 13.56 -11.84
N GLN A 69 -3.15 13.16 -11.37
CA GLN A 69 -3.03 12.11 -10.34
C GLN A 69 -3.48 12.60 -8.95
N GLN A 70 -3.20 13.85 -8.60
CA GLN A 70 -3.71 14.46 -7.37
C GLN A 70 -5.24 14.52 -7.37
N ASP A 71 -5.85 14.99 -8.45
CA ASP A 71 -7.30 15.01 -8.63
C ASP A 71 -7.90 13.61 -8.60
N TYR A 72 -7.25 12.63 -9.25
CA TYR A 72 -7.67 11.23 -9.23
C TYR A 72 -7.76 10.68 -7.80
N VAL A 73 -6.70 10.83 -7.01
CA VAL A 73 -6.64 10.35 -5.62
C VAL A 73 -7.63 11.10 -4.73
N LYS A 74 -7.76 12.42 -4.90
CA LYS A 74 -8.71 13.23 -4.13
C LYS A 74 -10.16 12.77 -4.31
N ARG A 75 -10.60 12.56 -5.57
CA ARG A 75 -11.96 12.05 -5.85
C ARG A 75 -12.23 10.71 -5.19
N ILE A 76 -11.22 9.85 -5.10
CA ILE A 76 -11.33 8.53 -4.47
C ILE A 76 -11.43 8.68 -2.95
N GLY A 77 -10.60 9.52 -2.32
CA GLY A 77 -10.72 9.81 -0.90
C GLY A 77 -12.10 10.35 -0.53
N GLU A 78 -12.64 11.27 -1.34
CA GLU A 78 -14.01 11.78 -1.20
C GLU A 78 -15.06 10.66 -1.34
N ALA A 79 -14.88 9.73 -2.27
CA ALA A 79 -15.77 8.59 -2.43
C ALA A 79 -15.68 7.59 -1.25
N CYS A 80 -14.47 7.26 -0.78
CA CYS A 80 -14.26 6.40 0.39
C CYS A 80 -14.89 6.98 1.65
N SER A 81 -14.73 8.29 1.86
CA SER A 81 -15.41 9.03 2.94
C SER A 81 -16.93 8.96 2.79
N ARG A 82 -17.47 9.20 1.60
CA ARG A 82 -18.92 9.13 1.33
C ARG A 82 -19.53 7.76 1.63
N TYR A 83 -18.82 6.68 1.28
CA TYR A 83 -19.27 5.30 1.44
C TYR A 83 -18.78 4.64 2.73
N ASP A 84 -18.14 5.43 3.60
CA ASP A 84 -17.69 5.01 4.92
C ASP A 84 -16.89 3.69 4.87
N ILE A 85 -15.84 3.71 4.05
CA ILE A 85 -14.93 2.58 3.82
C ILE A 85 -13.47 3.07 3.85
N PRO A 86 -12.56 2.37 4.57
CA PRO A 86 -11.16 2.76 4.63
C PRO A 86 -10.50 2.87 3.25
N PHE A 87 -9.75 3.95 3.08
CA PHE A 87 -8.92 4.18 1.90
C PHE A 87 -7.46 3.78 2.15
N LEU A 88 -7.04 2.66 1.55
CA LEU A 88 -5.64 2.23 1.49
C LEU A 88 -4.99 2.73 0.21
N PHE A 89 -3.98 3.58 0.32
CA PHE A 89 -3.35 4.20 -0.83
C PHE A 89 -1.92 3.70 -1.04
N GLU A 90 -1.68 3.08 -2.19
CA GLU A 90 -0.38 2.61 -2.64
C GLU A 90 0.30 3.66 -3.52
N LEU A 91 1.50 4.07 -3.12
CA LEU A 91 2.31 5.01 -3.88
C LEU A 91 3.51 4.30 -4.48
N LEU A 92 3.67 4.47 -5.79
CA LEU A 92 4.85 4.02 -6.51
C LEU A 92 5.47 5.13 -7.35
N VAL A 93 6.78 5.28 -7.20
CA VAL A 93 7.61 6.04 -8.14
C VAL A 93 7.99 5.16 -9.33
N TYR A 94 8.34 5.80 -10.44
CA TYR A 94 8.68 5.14 -11.69
C TYR A 94 9.72 5.96 -12.46
N PRO A 95 10.46 5.32 -13.39
CA PRO A 95 11.34 6.06 -14.29
C PRO A 95 10.52 6.88 -15.28
N LEU A 96 10.88 8.14 -15.46
CA LEU A 96 10.35 8.97 -16.54
C LEU A 96 11.11 8.69 -17.84
N ALA A 97 10.57 9.12 -18.98
CA ALA A 97 11.20 8.90 -20.29
C ALA A 97 12.64 9.46 -20.37
N ALA A 98 12.94 10.51 -19.60
CA ALA A 98 14.25 11.13 -19.50
C ALA A 98 15.26 10.33 -18.65
N ASP A 99 14.80 9.33 -17.89
CA ASP A 99 15.66 8.54 -17.01
C ASP A 99 16.30 7.36 -17.75
N ALA A 100 17.52 7.00 -17.35
CA ALA A 100 18.19 5.79 -17.84
C ALA A 100 17.53 4.53 -17.26
N HIS A 101 17.46 3.46 -18.06
CA HIS A 101 16.88 2.14 -17.74
C HIS A 101 15.36 2.12 -17.54
N GLN A 102 14.64 1.95 -18.64
CA GLN A 102 13.19 1.73 -18.65
C GLN A 102 12.87 0.23 -18.55
N THR A 103 12.00 -0.14 -17.62
CA THR A 103 11.32 -1.45 -17.60
C THR A 103 9.81 -1.22 -17.57
N LYS A 104 9.05 -2.01 -18.33
CA LYS A 104 7.59 -1.91 -18.38
C LYS A 104 6.90 -2.61 -17.20
N ASP A 105 7.50 -3.68 -16.69
CA ASP A 105 7.03 -4.36 -15.49
C ASP A 105 7.43 -3.58 -14.22
N TYR A 106 6.64 -3.70 -13.14
CA TYR A 106 7.01 -3.13 -11.84
C TYR A 106 8.19 -3.90 -11.24
N VAL A 107 9.39 -3.46 -11.61
CA VAL A 107 10.69 -3.83 -11.04
C VAL A 107 11.15 -2.62 -10.22
N GLU A 108 11.71 -2.87 -9.03
CA GLU A 108 12.32 -1.81 -8.24
C GLU A 108 13.30 -0.98 -9.09
N MET A 109 13.11 0.35 -9.09
CA MET A 109 13.89 1.27 -9.92
C MET A 109 15.33 1.31 -9.42
N LYS A 110 16.31 0.83 -10.21
CA LYS A 110 17.72 0.81 -9.79
C LYS A 110 18.28 2.19 -9.43
N ALA A 111 17.86 3.23 -10.15
CA ALA A 111 18.24 4.61 -9.88
C ALA A 111 17.26 5.30 -8.91
N LYS A 112 16.54 4.54 -8.07
CA LYS A 112 15.56 5.07 -7.11
C LYS A 112 16.21 6.16 -6.28
N ARG A 113 15.55 7.31 -6.27
CA ARG A 113 15.96 8.41 -5.42
C ARG A 113 14.97 8.54 -4.28
N ALA A 114 15.48 8.52 -3.05
CA ALA A 114 14.68 8.61 -1.85
C ALA A 114 13.82 9.88 -1.83
N ASP A 115 14.32 10.99 -2.37
CA ASP A 115 13.59 12.26 -2.43
C ASP A 115 12.31 12.20 -3.26
N HIS A 116 12.27 11.38 -4.32
CA HIS A 116 11.04 11.17 -5.08
C HIS A 116 10.00 10.42 -4.23
N VAL A 117 10.40 9.36 -3.52
CA VAL A 117 9.50 8.59 -2.64
C VAL A 117 8.99 9.49 -1.50
N LEU A 118 9.89 10.18 -0.80
CA LEU A 118 9.57 11.06 0.32
C LEU A 118 8.70 12.24 -0.14
N GLY A 119 9.01 12.86 -1.28
CA GLY A 119 8.22 13.95 -1.86
C GLY A 119 6.81 13.51 -2.24
N SER A 120 6.65 12.31 -2.81
CA SER A 120 5.34 11.72 -3.10
C SER A 120 4.52 11.52 -1.82
N VAL A 121 5.11 10.92 -0.79
CA VAL A 121 4.41 10.68 0.48
C VAL A 121 4.02 11.99 1.17
N SER A 122 4.93 12.98 1.17
CA SER A 122 4.66 14.31 1.71
C SER A 122 3.45 14.99 1.04
N GLU A 123 3.32 14.85 -0.28
CA GLU A 123 2.18 15.38 -1.02
C GLU A 123 0.87 14.72 -0.56
N PHE A 124 0.78 13.40 -0.64
CA PHE A 124 -0.48 12.69 -0.41
C PHE A 124 -0.85 12.51 1.07
N ALA A 125 0.04 12.84 2.01
CA ALA A 125 -0.27 12.91 3.44
C ALA A 125 -1.20 14.07 3.81
N LYS A 126 -1.43 15.04 2.91
CA LYS A 126 -2.37 16.14 3.13
C LYS A 126 -3.79 15.60 3.35
N ALA A 127 -4.53 16.24 4.28
CA ALA A 127 -5.86 15.81 4.69
C ALA A 127 -6.88 15.74 3.54
N ASP A 128 -6.74 16.60 2.53
CA ASP A 128 -7.61 16.69 1.36
C ASP A 128 -7.72 15.40 0.54
N TYR A 129 -6.74 14.49 0.65
CA TYR A 129 -6.75 13.21 -0.06
C TYR A 129 -7.51 12.10 0.66
N GLY A 130 -7.84 12.29 1.95
CA GLY A 130 -8.63 11.32 2.72
C GLY A 130 -7.99 9.92 2.87
N VAL A 131 -6.67 9.80 2.76
CA VAL A 131 -5.97 8.51 2.92
C VAL A 131 -6.06 8.04 4.37
N ASP A 132 -6.52 6.81 4.61
CA ASP A 132 -6.55 6.22 5.95
C ASP A 132 -5.29 5.44 6.28
N VAL A 133 -4.81 4.64 5.31
CA VAL A 133 -3.61 3.80 5.45
C VAL A 133 -2.75 3.94 4.21
N PHE A 134 -1.45 4.19 4.37
CA PHE A 134 -0.54 4.13 3.24
C PHE A 134 0.03 2.72 3.03
N LYS A 135 0.22 2.33 1.78
CA LYS A 135 1.09 1.23 1.37
C LYS A 135 2.28 1.82 0.63
N LEU A 136 3.45 1.81 1.28
CA LEU A 136 4.61 2.56 0.83
C LEU A 136 5.73 1.64 0.39
N GLU A 137 6.45 2.04 -0.66
CA GLU A 137 7.70 1.43 -1.05
C GLU A 137 8.89 1.89 -0.18
N SER A 138 9.94 1.06 -0.17
CA SER A 138 11.21 1.42 0.45
C SER A 138 11.80 2.67 -0.21
N PRO A 139 12.31 3.66 0.58
CA PRO A 139 12.94 4.86 0.05
C PRO A 139 14.33 4.58 -0.56
N VAL A 140 14.88 3.38 -0.33
CA VAL A 140 16.12 2.88 -0.92
C VAL A 140 15.86 1.56 -1.66
N ASN A 141 16.81 1.12 -2.49
CA ASN A 141 16.72 -0.22 -3.06
C ASN A 141 16.80 -1.29 -1.95
N ALA A 142 16.10 -2.42 -2.10
CA ALA A 142 16.08 -3.45 -1.06
C ALA A 142 17.48 -4.02 -0.73
N ALA A 143 18.36 -4.09 -1.73
CA ALA A 143 19.76 -4.51 -1.55
C ALA A 143 20.61 -3.51 -0.76
N GLU A 144 20.16 -2.25 -0.64
CA GLU A 144 20.82 -1.17 0.10
C GLU A 144 20.28 -1.04 1.54
N ALA A 145 19.27 -1.83 1.92
CA ALA A 145 18.73 -1.87 3.28
C ALA A 145 19.69 -2.60 4.24
N ASP A 146 20.84 -2.01 4.50
CA ASP A 146 22.00 -2.62 5.16
C ASP A 146 22.04 -2.47 6.69
N GLY A 147 21.00 -1.89 7.31
CA GLY A 147 20.96 -1.63 8.74
C GLY A 147 21.68 -0.36 9.17
N SER A 148 22.28 0.40 8.25
CA SER A 148 23.02 1.62 8.58
C SER A 148 22.12 2.74 9.12
N LYS A 149 22.74 3.65 9.89
CA LYS A 149 22.05 4.83 10.42
C LYS A 149 21.54 5.76 9.32
N GLY A 150 22.25 5.84 8.19
CA GLY A 150 21.85 6.67 7.05
C GLY A 150 20.57 6.16 6.40
N VAL A 151 20.48 4.84 6.17
CA VAL A 151 19.26 4.22 5.64
C VAL A 151 18.12 4.35 6.66
N GLN A 152 18.36 4.07 7.95
CA GLN A 152 17.34 4.23 8.97
C GLN A 152 16.76 5.65 8.99
N ALA A 153 17.59 6.70 8.87
CA ALA A 153 17.13 8.08 8.85
C ALA A 153 16.16 8.38 7.67
N LEU A 154 16.33 7.72 6.52
CA LEU A 154 15.39 7.84 5.39
C LEU A 154 14.04 7.17 5.70
N PHE A 155 14.05 6.02 6.37
CA PHE A 155 12.82 5.37 6.82
C PHE A 155 12.13 6.17 7.92
N ASP A 156 12.89 6.72 8.88
CA ASP A 156 12.33 7.57 9.94
C ASP A 156 11.63 8.80 9.35
N GLU A 157 12.22 9.41 8.32
CA GLU A 157 11.61 10.52 7.58
C GLU A 157 10.36 10.07 6.80
N LEU A 158 10.40 8.88 6.17
CA LEU A 158 9.23 8.30 5.50
C LEU A 158 8.05 8.14 6.48
N GLY A 159 8.30 7.54 7.65
CA GLY A 159 7.30 7.35 8.69
C GLY A 159 6.76 8.68 9.23
N ARG A 160 7.63 9.68 9.43
CA ARG A 160 7.24 11.03 9.83
C ARG A 160 6.35 11.72 8.78
N LEU A 161 6.70 11.62 7.50
CA LEU A 161 5.96 12.23 6.39
C LEU A 161 4.61 11.55 6.16
N ALA A 162 4.53 10.22 6.30
CA ALA A 162 3.28 9.50 6.15
C ALA A 162 2.20 10.03 7.11
N GLY A 163 2.57 10.37 8.35
CA GLY A 163 1.70 11.05 9.31
C GLY A 163 0.41 10.29 9.68
N ARG A 164 0.33 9.02 9.27
CA ARG A 164 -0.82 8.11 9.35
C ARG A 164 -0.31 6.67 9.40
N PRO A 165 -1.14 5.69 9.81
CA PRO A 165 -0.78 4.28 9.72
C PRO A 165 -0.32 3.92 8.30
N TRP A 166 0.76 3.13 8.22
CA TRP A 166 1.32 2.73 6.95
C TRP A 166 1.88 1.32 7.01
N VAL A 167 1.92 0.65 5.86
CA VAL A 167 2.44 -0.69 5.70
C VAL A 167 3.48 -0.72 4.59
N MET A 168 4.49 -1.57 4.75
CA MET A 168 5.58 -1.70 3.80
C MET A 168 5.23 -2.72 2.70
N LEU A 169 5.42 -2.34 1.43
CA LEU A 169 5.30 -3.24 0.30
C LEU A 169 6.65 -3.89 -0.05
N SER A 170 6.63 -5.05 -0.70
CA SER A 170 7.86 -5.80 -0.96
C SER A 170 8.59 -5.47 -2.26
N ALA A 171 7.95 -4.79 -3.20
CA ALA A 171 8.51 -4.42 -4.51
C ALA A 171 9.13 -5.56 -5.36
N GLY A 172 8.98 -6.83 -4.98
CA GLY A 172 9.67 -7.96 -5.61
C GLY A 172 11.09 -8.22 -5.06
N ALA A 173 11.46 -7.62 -3.94
CA ALA A 173 12.67 -7.94 -3.21
C ALA A 173 12.75 -9.42 -2.84
N GLY A 174 13.98 -9.95 -2.77
CA GLY A 174 14.23 -11.27 -2.21
C GLY A 174 13.85 -11.35 -0.73
N LYS A 175 13.69 -12.56 -0.22
CA LYS A 175 13.21 -12.82 1.15
C LYS A 175 14.12 -12.19 2.21
N ALA A 176 15.44 -12.33 2.04
CA ALA A 176 16.40 -11.78 2.99
C ALA A 176 16.41 -10.24 2.98
N GLU A 177 16.41 -9.65 1.79
CA GLU A 177 16.40 -8.20 1.61
C GLU A 177 15.09 -7.59 2.15
N PHE A 178 13.96 -8.23 1.89
CA PHE A 178 12.67 -7.76 2.39
C PHE A 178 12.61 -7.78 3.92
N ARG A 179 13.20 -8.79 4.57
CA ARG A 179 13.31 -8.82 6.03
C ARG A 179 14.09 -7.62 6.59
N ASN A 180 15.18 -7.22 5.93
CA ASN A 180 15.95 -6.04 6.35
C ASN A 180 15.15 -4.74 6.15
N VAL A 181 14.43 -4.63 5.04
CA VAL A 181 13.51 -3.52 4.77
C VAL A 181 12.43 -3.42 5.85
N LEU A 182 11.83 -4.56 6.26
CA LEU A 182 10.82 -4.60 7.33
C LEU A 182 11.40 -4.13 8.68
N ALA A 183 12.61 -4.56 9.04
CA ALA A 183 13.26 -4.12 10.28
C ALA A 183 13.45 -2.59 10.32
N HIS A 184 13.82 -1.96 9.21
CA HIS A 184 13.88 -0.50 9.12
C HIS A 184 12.49 0.14 9.20
N ALA A 185 11.51 -0.40 8.48
CA ALA A 185 10.16 0.12 8.41
C ALA A 185 9.44 0.09 9.77
N PHE A 186 9.56 -1.01 10.52
CA PHE A 186 8.94 -1.16 11.84
C PHE A 186 9.55 -0.19 12.86
N ARG A 187 10.88 -0.01 12.86
CA ARG A 187 11.54 1.02 13.68
C ARG A 187 11.08 2.45 13.34
N ALA A 188 10.73 2.69 12.08
CA ALA A 188 10.17 3.95 11.60
C ALA A 188 8.64 4.07 11.79
N GLY A 189 7.99 3.12 12.47
CA GLY A 189 6.59 3.20 12.84
C GLY A 189 5.60 2.58 11.83
N ALA A 190 6.06 1.75 10.90
CA ALA A 190 5.14 0.96 10.07
C ALA A 190 4.28 0.04 10.95
N SER A 191 3.00 -0.07 10.60
CA SER A 191 2.01 -0.90 11.29
C SER A 191 1.86 -2.31 10.72
N GLY A 192 2.73 -2.70 9.79
CA GLY A 192 2.71 -4.02 9.18
C GLY A 192 3.29 -4.01 7.76
N PHE A 193 2.91 -5.00 6.98
CA PHE A 193 3.32 -5.14 5.59
C PHE A 193 2.14 -5.56 4.70
N LEU A 194 2.21 -5.19 3.43
CA LEU A 194 1.31 -5.70 2.39
C LEU A 194 2.18 -6.19 1.23
N ALA A 195 2.57 -7.46 1.32
CA ALA A 195 3.51 -8.11 0.41
C ALA A 195 2.85 -9.23 -0.40
N GLY A 196 3.38 -9.47 -1.60
CA GLY A 196 2.91 -10.53 -2.49
C GLY A 196 4.07 -11.35 -3.03
N ARG A 197 4.71 -10.86 -4.09
CA ARG A 197 5.78 -11.59 -4.81
C ARG A 197 6.90 -12.12 -3.91
N ALA A 198 7.34 -11.37 -2.90
CA ALA A 198 8.36 -11.85 -1.96
C ALA A 198 7.95 -13.13 -1.20
N ILE A 199 6.65 -13.41 -1.10
CA ILE A 199 6.09 -14.58 -0.41
C ILE A 199 5.89 -15.74 -1.38
N TRP A 200 5.22 -15.50 -2.52
CA TRP A 200 4.69 -16.58 -3.36
C TRP A 200 5.28 -16.68 -4.77
N LEU A 201 6.12 -15.75 -5.22
CA LEU A 201 6.63 -15.75 -6.60
C LEU A 201 7.46 -17.01 -6.92
N ASP A 202 8.30 -17.45 -5.98
CA ASP A 202 9.16 -18.63 -6.17
C ASP A 202 8.35 -19.87 -6.58
N ALA A 203 7.19 -20.10 -5.94
CA ALA A 203 6.33 -21.23 -6.25
C ALA A 203 5.84 -21.20 -7.71
N PHE A 204 5.54 -20.01 -8.23
CA PHE A 204 5.03 -19.84 -9.60
C PHE A 204 6.11 -20.03 -10.68
N HIS A 205 7.40 -20.07 -10.34
CA HIS A 205 8.44 -20.49 -11.28
C HIS A 205 8.29 -21.95 -11.73
N HIS A 206 7.44 -22.73 -11.06
CA HIS A 206 7.13 -24.11 -11.42
C HIS A 206 5.94 -24.27 -12.37
N TYR A 207 5.30 -23.18 -12.80
CA TYR A 207 4.23 -23.27 -13.79
C TYR A 207 4.69 -23.98 -15.08
N PRO A 208 3.91 -24.91 -15.65
CA PRO A 208 2.51 -25.24 -15.32
C PRO A 208 2.30 -26.39 -14.30
N ASP A 209 3.31 -26.80 -13.54
CA ASP A 209 3.19 -27.86 -12.52
C ASP A 209 2.41 -27.37 -11.28
N TRP A 210 1.09 -27.55 -11.31
CA TRP A 210 0.20 -27.13 -10.24
C TRP A 210 0.38 -27.89 -8.92
N ASP A 211 0.81 -29.16 -8.96
CA ASP A 211 1.06 -29.94 -7.75
C ASP A 211 2.29 -29.41 -7.02
N ARG A 212 3.35 -29.08 -7.78
CA ARG A 212 4.53 -28.44 -7.22
C ARG A 212 4.25 -27.03 -6.72
N ILE A 213 3.50 -26.22 -7.47
CA ILE A 213 3.07 -24.89 -7.00
C ILE A 213 2.34 -24.99 -5.67
N ARG A 214 1.35 -25.89 -5.54
CA ARG A 214 0.61 -26.09 -4.29
C ARG A 214 1.51 -26.52 -3.14
N THR A 215 2.45 -27.43 -3.40
CA THR A 215 3.41 -27.91 -2.40
C THR A 215 4.29 -26.79 -1.89
N GLU A 216 4.80 -25.94 -2.78
CA GLU A 216 5.67 -24.82 -2.39
C GLU A 216 4.91 -23.68 -1.69
N LEU A 217 3.67 -23.40 -2.12
CA LEU A 217 2.78 -22.46 -1.44
C LEU A 217 2.48 -22.90 0.00
N ALA A 218 2.15 -24.19 0.20
CA ALA A 218 1.85 -24.75 1.52
C ALA A 218 3.12 -24.93 2.39
N GLY A 219 4.30 -25.03 1.77
CA GLY A 219 5.58 -25.22 2.44
C GLY A 219 6.36 -23.91 2.64
N ALA A 220 7.26 -23.62 1.70
CA ALA A 220 8.23 -22.53 1.82
C ALA A 220 7.56 -21.14 1.88
N SER A 221 6.51 -20.89 1.10
CA SER A 221 5.80 -19.60 1.14
C SER A 221 5.05 -19.39 2.46
N ALA A 222 4.31 -20.40 2.93
CA ALA A 222 3.62 -20.34 4.22
C ALA A 222 4.59 -20.18 5.42
N SER A 223 5.73 -20.88 5.36
CA SER A 223 6.79 -20.75 6.38
C SER A 223 7.35 -19.33 6.42
N TYR A 224 7.66 -18.76 5.26
CA TYR A 224 8.16 -17.38 5.19
C TYR A 224 7.11 -16.35 5.62
N MET A 225 5.84 -16.53 5.22
CA MET A 225 4.74 -15.68 5.69
C MET A 225 4.62 -15.72 7.23
N THR A 226 4.77 -16.89 7.84
CA THR A 226 4.75 -17.06 9.30
C THR A 226 5.91 -16.31 9.95
N GLU A 227 7.12 -16.40 9.38
CA GLU A 227 8.30 -15.69 9.88
C GLU A 227 8.10 -14.16 9.89
N ILE A 228 7.71 -13.57 8.75
CA ILE A 228 7.53 -12.11 8.66
C ILE A 228 6.30 -11.62 9.44
N SER A 229 5.29 -12.47 9.63
CA SER A 229 4.16 -12.16 10.52
C SER A 229 4.59 -12.10 11.98
N ALA A 230 5.41 -13.06 12.44
CA ALA A 230 5.96 -13.04 13.79
C ALA A 230 6.86 -11.82 14.02
N LEU A 231 7.61 -11.39 13.00
CA LEU A 231 8.38 -10.14 13.05
C LEU A 231 7.45 -8.92 13.21
N ALA A 232 6.36 -8.85 12.44
CA ALA A 232 5.39 -7.77 12.54
C ALA A 232 4.69 -7.75 13.91
N ASP A 233 4.30 -8.90 14.44
CA ASP A 233 3.69 -9.01 15.78
C ASP A 233 4.63 -8.50 16.88
N ALA A 234 5.93 -8.69 16.71
CA ALA A 234 6.94 -8.28 17.68
C ALA A 234 7.34 -6.80 17.55
N GLU A 235 7.41 -6.26 16.33
CA GLU A 235 8.08 -4.98 16.07
C GLU A 235 7.20 -3.90 15.42
N ALA A 236 6.11 -4.25 14.74
CA ALA A 236 5.27 -3.27 14.06
C ALA A 236 4.52 -2.37 15.04
N ALA A 237 4.31 -1.12 14.66
CA ALA A 237 3.57 -0.16 15.46
C ALA A 237 2.08 -0.49 15.49
N ASP A 238 1.46 -0.52 16.68
CA ASP A 238 0.01 -0.67 16.82
C ASP A 238 -0.72 0.54 16.22
N TRP A 239 -1.31 0.36 15.04
CA TRP A 239 -2.00 1.42 14.30
C TRP A 239 -3.10 2.09 15.13
N ARG A 240 -3.74 1.36 16.06
CA ARG A 240 -4.81 1.90 16.93
C ARG A 240 -4.31 3.00 17.84
N ARG A 241 -3.00 3.05 18.12
CA ARG A 241 -2.36 4.07 18.96
C ARG A 241 -1.73 5.19 18.14
N HIS A 242 -1.90 5.18 16.82
CA HIS A 242 -1.31 6.19 15.96
C HIS A 242 -1.81 7.60 16.35
N PRO A 243 -0.94 8.64 16.45
CA PRO A 243 -1.32 9.96 16.92
C PRO A 243 -2.44 10.65 16.12
N VAL A 244 -2.66 10.25 14.87
CA VAL A 244 -3.76 10.76 14.02
C VAL A 244 -5.14 10.54 14.66
N TYR A 245 -5.29 9.50 15.48
CA TYR A 245 -6.54 9.21 16.20
C TYR A 245 -6.62 9.91 17.57
N GLY A 246 -5.66 10.80 17.87
CA GLY A 246 -5.56 11.51 19.13
C GLY A 246 -5.08 10.65 20.30
N HIS A 247 -5.02 11.25 21.49
CA HIS A 247 -4.45 10.64 22.70
C HIS A 247 -5.15 9.35 23.17
N ARG A 248 -6.41 9.11 22.77
CA ARG A 248 -7.17 7.90 23.10
C ARG A 248 -6.99 6.77 22.09
N GLY A 249 -6.31 7.05 20.97
CA GLY A 249 -6.23 6.13 19.84
C GLY A 249 -7.57 5.98 19.11
N ALA A 250 -7.62 5.02 18.18
CA ALA A 250 -8.80 4.67 17.42
C ALA A 250 -9.86 4.06 18.36
N ALA A 251 -10.91 4.82 18.65
CA ALA A 251 -12.00 4.42 19.52
C ALA A 251 -13.35 4.94 18.99
N PHE A 252 -14.40 4.13 19.13
CA PHE A 252 -15.75 4.54 18.79
C PHE A 252 -16.25 5.61 19.77
N ALA A 253 -16.99 6.60 19.27
CA ALA A 253 -17.58 7.65 20.10
C ALA A 253 -19.01 7.99 19.64
N PRO A 254 -20.02 7.90 20.52
CA PRO A 254 -19.97 7.34 21.87
C PRO A 254 -19.75 5.82 21.86
N ALA A 255 -19.01 5.30 22.84
CA ALA A 255 -18.67 3.88 22.96
C ALA A 255 -19.78 3.05 23.64
N ASP A 256 -21.04 3.33 23.31
CA ASP A 256 -22.21 2.66 23.87
C ASP A 256 -23.33 2.56 22.82
N ALA A 257 -24.44 1.92 23.18
CA ALA A 257 -25.54 1.69 22.24
C ALA A 257 -26.12 2.99 21.63
N SER A 258 -25.96 4.15 22.27
CA SER A 258 -26.47 5.43 21.77
C SER A 258 -25.81 5.89 20.47
N PHE A 259 -24.66 5.30 20.10
CA PHE A 259 -23.91 5.67 18.91
C PHE A 259 -24.76 5.69 17.63
N ARG A 260 -25.71 4.75 17.50
CA ARG A 260 -26.59 4.63 16.34
C ARG A 260 -27.47 5.86 16.07
N HIS A 261 -27.65 6.72 17.08
CA HIS A 261 -28.39 7.97 16.96
C HIS A 261 -27.51 9.14 16.53
N ALA A 262 -26.19 9.03 16.72
CA ALA A 262 -25.19 10.04 16.38
C ALA A 262 -24.42 9.69 15.09
N TYR A 263 -24.42 8.41 14.69
CA TYR A 263 -23.75 7.96 13.48
C TYR A 263 -24.50 8.48 12.25
N ALA A 264 -23.82 9.27 11.44
CA ALA A 264 -24.40 9.85 10.24
C ALA A 264 -24.76 8.76 9.22
N THR A 265 -25.79 9.01 8.43
CA THR A 265 -26.09 8.19 7.25
C THR A 265 -25.04 8.43 6.16
N MET A 266 -24.72 7.41 5.37
CA MET A 266 -23.81 7.56 4.22
C MET A 266 -24.26 8.71 3.30
N GLY A 267 -23.33 9.61 2.99
CA GLY A 267 -23.57 10.77 2.12
C GLY A 267 -24.33 11.95 2.73
N GLY A 268 -24.54 11.96 4.06
CA GLY A 268 -25.11 13.08 4.82
C GLY A 268 -24.07 13.96 5.52
#